data_AF-A0A1N7QCJ6-F1
#
_entry.id   AF-A0A1N7QCJ6-F1
#
_cell.length_a   1.000
_cell.length_b   1.000
_cell.length_c   1.000
_cell.angle_alpha   90.00
_cell.angle_beta   90.00
_cell.angle_gamma   90.00
#
_symmetry.space_group_name_H-M   'P 1'
#
loop_
_entity.id
_entity.type
_entity.pdbx_description
1 polymer ?
#
loop_
_entity_poly.entity_id
_entity_poly.type
_entity_poly.pdbx_seq_one_letter_code
_entity_poly.pdbx_strand_id
1 'polypeptide(L)'
;MKKIINLLFLVACGAQAEIVFVNSDEANEGLNDLTPVEPVGGNSGETIGQQRAIVLQAAADIIEDALDISAPLEISIDFKSLTCTTSSDGSTSAILGVAGPTGIATDIASRTFTPNSLYNHLWTPLIVQAKSVFGVVQPSIRIPLGLQARS
;
A
#
# COMPACT_ATOMS: atom_id res chain seq x y z
N MET A 1 -46.28 12.00 37.71
CA MET A 1 -44.82 12.02 37.89
C MET A 1 -44.19 11.36 36.68
N LYS A 2 -43.69 12.15 35.72
CA LYS A 2 -43.21 11.67 34.41
C LYS A 2 -41.69 11.59 34.50
N LYS A 3 -41.16 10.37 34.68
CA LYS A 3 -39.71 10.12 34.81
C LYS A 3 -39.08 10.25 33.42
N ILE A 4 -38.41 11.37 33.18
CA ILE A 4 -37.60 11.59 31.98
C ILE A 4 -36.28 10.87 32.22
N ILE A 5 -36.10 9.71 31.59
CA ILE A 5 -34.84 8.99 31.55
C ILE A 5 -34.06 9.56 30.36
N ASN A 6 -33.02 10.35 30.65
CA ASN A 6 -32.07 10.81 29.65
C ASN A 6 -31.21 9.62 29.21
N LEU A 7 -31.46 9.12 28.00
CA LEU A 7 -30.62 8.14 27.34
C LEU A 7 -29.41 8.87 26.72
N LEU A 8 -28.25 8.72 27.34
CA LEU A 8 -26.97 9.25 26.84
C LEU A 8 -26.47 8.30 25.73
N PHE A 9 -26.59 8.70 24.46
CA PHE A 9 -25.96 7.98 23.34
C PHE A 9 -24.47 8.33 23.30
N LEU A 10 -23.59 7.39 23.66
CA LEU A 10 -22.17 7.48 23.31
C LEU A 10 -22.04 7.20 21.81
N VAL A 11 -21.83 8.26 21.03
CA VAL A 11 -21.38 8.12 19.64
C VAL A 11 -19.89 7.78 19.71
N ALA A 12 -19.56 6.49 19.54
CA ALA A 12 -18.20 6.08 19.25
C ALA A 12 -17.88 6.56 17.83
N CYS A 13 -17.08 7.64 17.72
CA CYS A 13 -16.43 7.99 16.46
C CYS A 13 -15.29 6.99 16.26
N GLY A 14 -15.59 5.82 15.68
CA GLY A 14 -14.56 4.93 15.16
C GLY A 14 -14.02 5.56 13.89
N ALA A 15 -12.84 6.18 13.95
CA ALA A 15 -12.09 6.39 12.73
C ALA A 15 -11.64 5.01 12.25
N GLN A 16 -12.31 4.47 11.22
CA GLN A 16 -11.79 3.31 10.51
C GLN A 16 -10.47 3.74 9.90
N ALA A 17 -9.41 2.98 10.15
CA ALA A 17 -8.15 3.25 9.50
C ALA A 17 -8.20 2.81 8.03
N GLU A 18 -7.58 3.62 7.18
CA GLU A 18 -7.55 3.45 5.73
C GLU A 18 -6.17 2.97 5.26
N ILE A 19 -6.15 2.22 4.17
CA ILE A 19 -4.97 1.90 3.38
C ILE A 19 -4.80 3.00 2.32
N VAL A 20 -3.75 3.79 2.47
CA VAL A 20 -3.43 4.89 1.56
C VAL A 20 -2.22 4.51 0.71
N PHE A 21 -2.37 4.55 -0.61
CA PHE A 21 -1.25 4.37 -1.52
C PHE A 21 -0.50 5.68 -1.76
N VAL A 22 0.80 5.68 -1.48
CA VAL A 22 1.71 6.80 -1.75
C VAL A 22 2.39 6.55 -3.08
N ASN A 23 1.95 7.28 -4.11
CA ASN A 23 2.51 7.18 -5.46
C ASN A 23 3.96 7.68 -5.49
N SER A 24 4.88 6.79 -5.85
CA SER A 24 6.31 7.06 -5.97
C SER A 24 6.80 7.01 -7.43
N ASP A 25 5.88 6.93 -8.39
CA ASP A 25 6.20 6.96 -9.82
C ASP A 25 6.62 8.35 -10.29
N GLU A 26 7.50 8.40 -11.29
CA GLU A 26 7.81 9.62 -12.01
C GLU A 26 6.67 9.99 -12.98
N ALA A 27 6.77 11.16 -13.63
CA ALA A 27 5.78 11.58 -14.61
C ALA A 27 5.77 10.64 -15.83
N ASN A 28 4.58 10.27 -16.30
CA ASN A 28 4.35 9.33 -17.42
C ASN A 28 4.78 7.87 -17.14
N GLU A 29 5.00 7.48 -15.89
CA GLU A 29 5.27 6.10 -15.48
C GLU A 29 4.14 5.55 -14.61
N GLY A 30 3.94 4.23 -14.62
CA GLY A 30 3.14 3.55 -13.60
C GLY A 30 1.73 4.10 -13.42
N LEU A 31 1.45 4.62 -12.23
CA LEU A 31 0.19 5.27 -11.88
C LEU A 31 0.02 6.65 -12.55
N ASN A 32 1.11 7.30 -12.94
CA ASN A 32 1.14 8.57 -13.66
C ASN A 32 1.18 8.40 -15.19
N ASP A 33 1.01 7.17 -15.70
CA ASP A 33 1.01 6.89 -17.14
C ASP A 33 -0.25 7.46 -17.80
N LEU A 34 -0.06 8.48 -18.65
CA LEU A 34 -1.14 9.18 -19.35
C LEU A 34 -1.48 8.56 -20.71
N THR A 35 -0.92 7.40 -21.05
CA THR A 35 -1.22 6.71 -22.32
C THR A 35 -2.72 6.41 -22.40
N PRO A 36 -3.45 6.97 -23.38
CA PRO A 36 -4.88 6.75 -23.51
C PRO A 36 -5.19 5.28 -23.80
N VAL A 37 -6.21 4.74 -23.14
CA VAL A 37 -6.71 3.39 -23.33
C VAL A 37 -8.22 3.35 -23.08
N GLU A 38 -8.93 2.56 -23.87
CA GLU A 38 -10.37 2.35 -23.66
C GLU A 38 -10.62 1.67 -22.30
N PRO A 39 -11.72 2.02 -21.60
CA PRO A 39 -12.16 1.31 -20.40
C PRO A 39 -12.28 -0.21 -20.61
N VAL A 40 -11.79 -1.01 -19.65
CA VAL A 40 -11.81 -2.48 -19.74
C VAL A 40 -12.47 -3.09 -18.51
N GLY A 41 -13.39 -4.03 -18.72
CA GLY A 41 -13.85 -4.95 -17.67
C GLY A 41 -14.48 -4.28 -16.44
N GLY A 42 -15.12 -3.13 -16.60
CA GLY A 42 -15.70 -2.34 -15.50
C GLY A 42 -14.76 -1.30 -14.88
N ASN A 43 -13.50 -1.26 -15.30
CA ASN A 43 -12.56 -0.20 -14.96
C ASN A 43 -12.78 1.00 -15.90
N SER A 44 -13.27 2.12 -15.35
CA SER A 44 -13.60 3.32 -16.11
C SER A 44 -12.41 4.24 -16.42
N GLY A 45 -11.18 3.84 -16.08
CA GLY A 45 -9.99 4.64 -16.36
C GLY A 45 -9.74 4.79 -17.86
N GLU A 46 -9.41 6.02 -18.28
CA GLU A 46 -9.15 6.39 -19.68
C GLU A 46 -7.65 6.42 -20.02
N THR A 47 -6.79 6.25 -19.01
CA THR A 47 -5.36 6.05 -19.19
C THR A 47 -4.88 4.78 -18.48
N ILE A 48 -3.74 4.25 -18.91
CA ILE A 48 -3.13 3.07 -18.28
C ILE A 48 -2.89 3.33 -16.78
N GLY A 49 -2.39 4.52 -16.41
CA GLY A 49 -2.16 4.90 -15.02
C GLY A 49 -3.44 4.97 -14.19
N GLN A 50 -4.50 5.56 -14.75
CA GLN A 50 -5.81 5.60 -14.09
C GLN A 50 -6.38 4.19 -13.86
N GLN A 51 -6.29 3.31 -14.87
CA GLN A 51 -6.77 1.94 -14.71
C GLN A 51 -6.02 1.19 -13.60
N ARG A 52 -4.69 1.36 -13.50
CA ARG A 52 -3.88 0.78 -12.41
C ARG A 52 -4.30 1.32 -11.04
N ALA A 53 -4.50 2.64 -10.93
CA ALA A 53 -4.92 3.26 -9.67
C ALA A 53 -6.29 2.75 -9.20
N ILE A 54 -7.25 2.59 -10.13
CA ILE A 54 -8.58 2.03 -9.83
C ILE A 54 -8.48 0.60 -9.32
N VAL A 55 -7.62 -0.23 -9.92
CA VAL A 55 -7.40 -1.62 -9.45
C VAL A 55 -6.76 -1.64 -8.07
N LEU A 56 -5.79 -0.77 -7.80
CA LEU A 56 -5.19 -0.67 -6.46
C LEU A 56 -6.21 -0.27 -5.41
N GLN A 57 -7.06 0.73 -5.70
CA GLN A 57 -8.12 1.13 -4.78
C GLN A 57 -9.09 -0.02 -4.51
N ALA A 58 -9.56 -0.71 -5.55
CA ALA A 58 -10.44 -1.86 -5.38
C ALA A 58 -9.78 -2.98 -4.54
N ALA A 59 -8.46 -3.15 -4.62
CA ALA A 59 -7.74 -4.09 -3.79
C ALA A 59 -7.65 -3.62 -2.32
N ALA A 60 -7.46 -2.33 -2.07
CA ALA A 60 -7.51 -1.75 -0.72
C ALA A 60 -8.89 -1.96 -0.10
N ASP A 61 -9.97 -1.65 -0.83
CA ASP A 61 -11.34 -1.81 -0.35
C ASP A 61 -11.61 -3.27 0.09
N ILE A 62 -11.15 -4.26 -0.70
CA ILE A 62 -11.27 -5.69 -0.36
C ILE A 62 -10.52 -6.03 0.93
N ILE A 63 -9.33 -5.46 1.14
CA ILE A 63 -8.50 -5.73 2.32
C ILE A 63 -9.10 -5.06 3.56
N GLU A 64 -9.59 -3.84 3.42
CA GLU A 64 -10.25 -3.08 4.50
C GLU A 64 -11.54 -3.77 4.97
N ASP A 65 -12.31 -4.37 4.05
CA ASP A 65 -13.48 -5.18 4.40
C ASP A 65 -13.08 -6.49 5.10
N ALA A 66 -11.90 -7.04 4.78
CA ALA A 66 -11.44 -8.32 5.31
C ALA A 66 -10.73 -8.20 6.67
N LEU A 67 -10.14 -7.04 6.99
CA LEU A 67 -9.25 -6.86 8.14
C LEU A 67 -9.73 -5.72 9.05
N ASP A 68 -9.67 -5.94 10.36
CA ASP A 68 -9.86 -4.87 11.35
C ASP A 68 -8.60 -4.01 11.43
N ILE A 69 -8.55 -2.96 10.62
CA ILE A 69 -7.44 -2.02 10.58
C ILE A 69 -7.68 -0.95 11.64
N SER A 70 -6.81 -0.93 12.66
CA SER A 70 -6.93 -0.02 13.80
C SER A 70 -6.04 1.22 13.72
N ALA A 71 -5.18 1.33 12.70
CA ALA A 71 -4.28 2.47 12.48
C ALA A 71 -4.02 2.68 10.97
N PRO A 72 -3.97 3.94 10.47
CA PRO A 72 -3.76 4.23 9.05
C PRO A 72 -2.50 3.53 8.50
N LEU A 73 -2.62 2.93 7.33
CA LEU A 73 -1.54 2.22 6.65
C LEU A 73 -1.18 2.94 5.37
N GLU A 74 0.02 3.53 5.33
CA GLU A 74 0.54 4.11 4.09
C GLU A 74 1.45 3.09 3.37
N ILE A 75 1.20 2.86 2.08
CA ILE A 75 1.95 1.92 1.24
C ILE A 75 2.54 2.68 0.06
N SER A 76 3.86 2.76 -0.05
CA SER A 76 4.50 3.37 -1.22
C SER A 76 4.40 2.44 -2.44
N ILE A 77 4.00 2.96 -3.59
CA ILE A 77 3.83 2.21 -4.85
C ILE A 77 4.74 2.80 -5.91
N ASP A 78 5.50 1.95 -6.62
CA ASP A 78 6.17 2.32 -7.86
C ASP A 78 6.01 1.22 -8.93
N PHE A 79 6.10 1.60 -10.20
CA PHE A 79 6.05 0.71 -11.34
C PHE A 79 7.42 0.56 -12.03
N LYS A 80 8.51 0.51 -11.28
CA LYS A 80 9.84 0.37 -11.87
C LYS A 80 10.07 -1.04 -12.44
N SER A 81 10.80 -1.12 -13.54
CA SER A 81 11.13 -2.39 -14.20
C SER A 81 11.79 -3.38 -13.22
N LEU A 82 11.27 -4.60 -13.20
CA LEU A 82 11.84 -5.71 -12.45
C LEU A 82 12.66 -6.62 -13.36
N THR A 83 13.45 -7.50 -12.73
CA THR A 83 14.32 -8.43 -13.44
C THR A 83 13.51 -9.42 -14.28
N CYS A 84 13.86 -9.50 -15.56
CA CYS A 84 13.44 -10.54 -16.48
C CYS A 84 14.66 -11.39 -16.85
N THR A 85 14.55 -12.71 -16.75
CA THR A 85 15.63 -13.66 -17.09
C THR A 85 15.19 -14.53 -18.25
N THR A 86 15.98 -14.56 -19.31
CA THR A 86 15.81 -15.51 -20.42
C THR A 86 16.90 -16.57 -20.32
N SER A 87 16.47 -17.82 -20.22
CA SER A 87 17.33 -19.00 -20.22
C SER A 87 17.87 -19.28 -21.62
N SER A 88 18.99 -19.99 -21.69
CA SER A 88 19.65 -20.36 -22.97
C SER A 88 18.82 -21.30 -23.85
N ASP A 89 17.77 -21.92 -23.31
CA ASP A 89 16.79 -22.74 -24.04
C ASP A 89 15.64 -21.91 -24.64
N GLY A 90 15.65 -20.58 -24.46
CA GLY A 90 14.61 -19.67 -24.94
C GLY A 90 13.45 -19.47 -23.97
N SER A 91 13.46 -20.12 -22.80
CA SER A 91 12.44 -19.90 -21.76
C SER A 91 12.64 -18.54 -21.09
N THR A 92 11.58 -17.77 -20.86
CA THR A 92 11.63 -16.48 -20.15
C THR A 92 10.88 -16.57 -18.81
N SER A 93 11.49 -16.04 -17.75
CA SER A 93 10.90 -15.82 -16.44
C SER A 93 10.99 -14.34 -16.07
N ALA A 94 9.98 -13.83 -15.35
CA ALA A 94 9.94 -12.44 -14.90
C ALA A 94 9.33 -12.37 -13.51
N ILE A 95 9.82 -11.42 -12.71
CA ILE A 95 9.19 -11.07 -11.44
C ILE A 95 8.01 -10.14 -11.72
N LEU A 96 6.80 -10.57 -11.36
CA LEU A 96 5.55 -9.84 -11.62
C LEU A 96 5.20 -8.79 -10.54
N GLY A 97 6.00 -8.73 -9.49
CA GLY A 97 5.85 -7.76 -8.40
C GLY A 97 6.73 -8.14 -7.22
N VAL A 98 7.13 -7.15 -6.44
CA VAL A 98 7.81 -7.33 -5.15
C VAL A 98 7.21 -6.39 -4.12
N ALA A 99 7.21 -6.82 -2.86
CA ALA A 99 6.73 -6.01 -1.74
C ALA A 99 7.64 -6.21 -0.53
N GLY A 100 7.75 -5.20 0.32
CA GLY A 100 8.54 -5.30 1.53
C GLY A 100 8.51 -4.06 2.41
N PRO A 101 9.12 -4.12 3.60
CA PRO A 101 9.35 -2.93 4.40
C PRO A 101 10.40 -2.05 3.69
N THR A 102 10.26 -0.73 3.80
CA THR A 102 11.29 0.21 3.28
C THR A 102 12.59 0.20 4.09
N GLY A 103 12.61 -0.48 5.24
CA GLY A 103 13.82 -0.67 6.04
C GLY A 103 13.63 -1.68 7.16
N ILE A 104 14.73 -1.92 7.88
CA ILE A 104 14.80 -2.87 8.99
C ILE A 104 15.49 -2.16 10.16
N ALA A 105 14.84 -2.15 11.32
CA ALA A 105 15.44 -1.76 12.59
C ALA A 105 16.34 -2.89 13.11
N THR A 106 17.55 -2.55 13.53
CA THR A 106 18.55 -3.51 14.01
C THR A 106 18.85 -3.26 15.48
N ASP A 107 18.76 -4.32 16.29
CA ASP A 107 19.25 -4.33 17.67
C ASP A 107 20.42 -5.31 17.77
N ILE A 108 21.62 -4.77 17.88
CA ILE A 108 22.87 -5.52 17.95
C ILE A 108 23.05 -6.26 19.28
N ALA A 109 22.44 -5.79 20.37
CA ALA A 109 22.57 -6.40 21.68
C ALA A 109 21.76 -7.69 21.76
N SER A 110 20.53 -7.68 21.21
CA SER A 110 19.67 -8.86 21.12
C SER A 110 19.88 -9.67 19.83
N ARG A 111 20.69 -9.18 18.88
CA ARG A 111 20.87 -9.75 17.53
C ARG A 111 19.54 -9.88 16.77
N THR A 112 18.65 -8.92 16.96
CA THR A 112 17.31 -8.91 16.39
C THR A 112 17.22 -7.95 15.21
N PHE A 113 16.55 -8.40 14.15
CA PHE A 113 16.25 -7.60 12.96
C PHE A 113 14.73 -7.50 12.85
N THR A 114 14.19 -6.28 12.92
CA THR A 114 12.75 -6.03 12.92
C THR A 114 12.39 -5.19 11.70
N PRO A 115 11.61 -5.70 10.74
CA PRO A 115 11.02 -4.90 9.67
C PRO A 115 10.37 -3.63 10.22
N ASN A 116 10.54 -2.49 9.55
CA ASN A 116 10.03 -1.21 10.07
C ASN A 116 8.51 -1.22 10.34
N SER A 117 7.72 -1.91 9.51
CA SER A 117 6.28 -2.08 9.74
C SER A 117 5.97 -2.78 11.07
N LEU A 118 6.70 -3.85 11.38
CA LEU A 118 6.58 -4.58 12.64
C LEU A 118 7.15 -3.78 13.82
N TYR A 119 8.26 -3.08 13.59
CA TYR A 119 8.87 -2.21 14.60
C TYR A 119 7.88 -1.12 15.04
N ASN A 120 7.21 -0.49 14.07
CA ASN A 120 6.18 0.50 14.35
C ASN A 120 5.06 -0.11 15.21
N HIS A 121 4.51 -1.26 14.82
CA HIS A 121 3.46 -1.91 15.60
C HIS A 121 3.91 -2.22 17.05
N LEU A 122 5.10 -2.79 17.24
CA LEU A 122 5.54 -3.29 18.54
C LEU A 122 5.98 -2.17 19.50
N TRP A 123 6.55 -1.07 18.97
CA TRP A 123 7.26 -0.08 19.79
C TRP A 123 6.66 1.33 19.75
N THR A 124 5.71 1.63 18.85
CA THR A 124 4.99 2.92 18.85
C THR A 124 3.75 3.06 19.76
N PRO A 125 3.20 2.04 20.46
CA PRO A 125 1.95 2.25 21.21
C PRO A 125 2.10 3.13 22.47
N LEU A 126 3.28 3.69 22.78
CA LEU A 126 3.47 4.61 23.93
C LEU A 126 3.89 6.05 23.56
N ILE A 127 4.16 6.38 22.29
CA ILE A 127 4.72 7.70 21.89
C ILE A 127 3.92 8.31 20.72
N VAL A 128 2.58 8.28 20.78
CA VAL A 128 1.72 8.99 19.81
C VAL A 128 1.65 10.51 20.10
N GLN A 129 2.26 11.03 21.17
CA GLN A 129 2.24 12.48 21.47
C GLN A 129 3.46 13.28 21.00
N ALA A 130 4.49 12.65 20.41
CA ALA A 130 5.67 13.37 19.92
C ALA A 130 5.83 13.21 18.40
N LYS A 131 4.94 13.87 17.66
CA LYS A 131 4.87 13.97 16.20
C LYS A 131 6.08 14.69 15.56
N SER A 132 7.34 14.39 15.93
CA SER A 132 8.46 15.12 15.28
C SER A 132 9.88 14.54 15.28
N VAL A 133 10.17 13.30 15.70
CA VAL A 133 11.59 12.86 15.74
C VAL A 133 11.90 11.56 14.99
N PHE A 134 10.94 10.69 14.73
CA PHE A 134 11.16 9.52 13.86
C PHE A 134 9.95 9.37 12.94
N GLY A 135 10.18 9.50 11.63
CA GLY A 135 9.13 9.45 10.61
C GLY A 135 8.37 8.13 10.65
N VAL A 136 7.07 8.18 10.35
CA VAL A 136 6.28 6.99 10.04
C VAL A 136 6.93 6.33 8.83
N VAL A 137 7.54 5.15 8.99
CA VAL A 137 8.22 4.46 7.89
C VAL A 137 7.31 3.39 7.28
N GLN A 138 7.06 3.52 5.98
CA GLN A 138 5.96 2.89 5.22
C GLN A 138 6.42 1.61 4.51
N PRO A 139 5.60 0.54 4.40
CA PRO A 139 5.86 -0.53 3.42
C PRO A 139 5.86 0.00 1.98
N SER A 140 6.58 -0.68 1.09
CA SER A 140 6.57 -0.38 -0.34
C SER A 140 6.27 -1.62 -1.20
N ILE A 141 5.62 -1.38 -2.33
CA ILE A 141 5.30 -2.38 -3.35
C ILE A 141 5.81 -1.84 -4.69
N ARG A 142 6.55 -2.68 -5.42
CA ARG A 142 7.02 -2.41 -6.78
C ARG A 142 6.40 -3.40 -7.75
N ILE A 143 5.76 -2.87 -8.80
CA ILE A 143 5.07 -3.64 -9.83
C ILE A 143 5.80 -3.40 -11.16
N PRO A 144 6.07 -4.38 -12.02
CA PRO A 144 6.74 -4.09 -13.29
C PRO A 144 5.80 -3.34 -14.25
N LEU A 145 6.33 -2.35 -14.98
CA LEU A 145 5.75 -1.90 -16.25
C LEU A 145 5.67 -3.10 -17.19
N GLY A 146 4.46 -3.39 -17.67
CA GLY A 146 4.08 -4.70 -18.21
C GLY A 146 5.03 -5.31 -19.23
N LEU A 147 5.04 -6.65 -19.21
CA LEU A 147 5.55 -7.53 -20.25
C LEU A 147 4.97 -7.09 -21.61
N GLN A 148 5.68 -6.24 -22.37
CA GLN A 148 5.45 -6.06 -23.80
C GLN A 148 5.95 -7.31 -24.56
N ALA A 149 5.42 -8.48 -24.23
CA ALA A 149 5.55 -9.67 -25.06
C ALA A 149 4.47 -9.61 -26.14
N ARG A 150 4.83 -8.88 -27.19
CA ARG A 150 4.39 -9.01 -28.58
C ARG A 150 3.79 -10.41 -28.87
N SER A 151 2.54 -10.46 -29.31
CA SER A 151 2.03 -11.48 -30.23
C SER A 151 1.62 -10.79 -31.51
#